data_AF-A0A2V7W5T5-F1
#
_entry.id   AF-A0A2V7W5T5-F1
#
_cell.length_a   1.000
_cell.length_b   1.000
_cell.length_c   1.000
_cell.angle_alpha   90.00
_cell.angle_beta   90.00
_cell.angle_gamma   90.00
#
_symmetry.space_group_name_H-M   'P 1'
#
loop_
_entity.id
_entity.type
_entity.pdbx_description
1 polymer ?
#
loop_
_entity_poly.entity_id
_entity_poly.type
_entity_poly.pdbx_seq_one_letter_code
_entity_poly.pdbx_strand_id
1 'polypeptide(L)'
;MSAKPLSNSKPDWSRLIGDSLKHHGVWHTYAKLLEARSAYPGDLSLRGYVEIVRNTIVRDFLAHPKGMQAVPKLSAEFMSNFDRFNLNAQEGYLVSLIDGRLDVSKLILLSPFDPFNTVFILAKLQAERAITVPQ
;
A
#
# COMPACT_ATOMS: atom_id res chain seq x y z
N MET A 1 4.00 -25.88 -40.98
CA MET A 1 2.92 -25.70 -39.99
C MET A 1 3.41 -24.73 -38.93
N SER A 2 2.97 -23.47 -38.94
CA SER A 2 3.35 -22.51 -37.90
C SER A 2 2.55 -22.82 -36.64
N ALA A 3 3.24 -23.24 -35.58
CA ALA A 3 2.65 -23.35 -34.25
C ALA A 3 2.17 -21.95 -33.85
N LYS A 4 0.85 -21.78 -33.72
CA LYS A 4 0.30 -20.59 -33.07
C LYS A 4 0.83 -20.57 -31.64
N PRO A 5 1.42 -19.47 -31.14
CA PRO A 5 1.77 -19.39 -29.73
C PRO A 5 0.50 -19.59 -28.92
N LEU A 6 0.52 -20.55 -28.00
CA LEU A 6 -0.54 -20.72 -27.01
C LEU A 6 -0.66 -19.38 -26.28
N SER A 7 -1.73 -18.65 -26.53
CA SER A 7 -2.05 -17.49 -25.69
C SER A 7 -2.24 -18.05 -24.29
N ASN A 8 -1.33 -17.72 -23.36
CA ASN A 8 -1.51 -18.08 -21.96
C ASN A 8 -2.92 -17.67 -21.56
N SER A 9 -3.76 -18.64 -21.23
CA SER A 9 -5.13 -18.40 -20.82
C SER A 9 -5.09 -17.44 -19.65
N LYS A 10 -5.83 -16.32 -19.78
CA LYS A 10 -5.89 -15.28 -18.76
C LYS A 10 -6.27 -15.91 -17.41
N PRO A 11 -5.50 -15.70 -16.32
CA PRO A 11 -5.86 -16.24 -15.02
C PRO A 11 -7.24 -15.71 -14.57
N ASP A 12 -7.97 -16.54 -13.83
CA ASP A 12 -9.20 -16.10 -13.17
C ASP A 12 -8.85 -15.27 -11.92
N TRP A 13 -8.57 -13.98 -12.16
CA TRP A 13 -8.20 -13.04 -11.11
C TRP A 13 -9.28 -12.91 -10.03
N SER A 14 -10.55 -12.99 -10.40
CA SER A 14 -11.67 -12.82 -9.47
C SER A 14 -11.60 -13.85 -8.33
N ARG A 15 -11.36 -15.11 -8.69
CA ARG A 15 -11.19 -16.19 -7.73
C ARG A 15 -9.86 -16.08 -6.98
N LEU A 16 -8.75 -15.92 -7.70
CA LEU A 16 -7.40 -15.89 -7.09
C LEU A 16 -7.25 -14.79 -6.04
N ILE A 17 -7.82 -13.61 -6.30
CA ILE A 17 -7.77 -12.47 -5.39
C ILE A 17 -8.68 -12.71 -4.19
N GLY A 18 -9.90 -13.22 -4.41
CA GLY A 18 -10.82 -13.58 -3.32
C GLY A 18 -10.20 -14.60 -2.37
N ASP A 19 -9.58 -15.65 -2.93
CA ASP A 19 -8.88 -16.69 -2.16
C ASP A 19 -7.69 -16.07 -1.40
N SER A 20 -6.87 -15.25 -2.06
CA SER A 20 -5.71 -14.61 -1.42
C SER A 20 -6.11 -13.69 -0.27
N LEU A 21 -7.16 -12.88 -0.45
CA LEU A 21 -7.67 -12.00 0.61
C LEU A 21 -8.14 -12.81 1.82
N LYS A 22 -8.85 -13.92 1.58
CA LYS A 22 -9.38 -14.80 2.64
C LYS A 22 -8.28 -15.51 3.42
N HIS A 23 -7.22 -15.96 2.74
CA HIS A 23 -6.20 -16.81 3.36
C HIS A 23 -4.94 -16.07 3.81
N HIS A 24 -4.62 -14.92 3.22
CA HIS A 24 -3.35 -14.22 3.44
C HIS A 24 -3.49 -12.74 3.77
N GLY A 25 -4.68 -12.17 3.61
CA GLY A 25 -4.96 -10.77 3.92
C GLY A 25 -4.55 -9.78 2.82
N VAL A 26 -4.85 -8.50 3.08
CA VAL A 26 -4.83 -7.44 2.07
C VAL A 26 -3.42 -7.05 1.60
N TRP A 27 -2.46 -6.96 2.51
CA TRP A 27 -1.07 -6.60 2.19
C TRP A 27 -0.35 -7.68 1.38
N HIS A 28 -0.54 -8.95 1.73
CA HIS A 28 -0.02 -10.07 0.95
C HIS A 28 -0.59 -10.06 -0.47
N THR A 29 -1.91 -9.88 -0.57
CA THR A 29 -2.60 -9.83 -1.86
C THR A 29 -2.11 -8.67 -2.71
N TYR A 30 -1.90 -7.50 -2.12
CA TYR A 30 -1.33 -6.34 -2.82
C TYR A 30 0.05 -6.64 -3.39
N ALA A 31 0.95 -7.21 -2.60
CA ALA A 31 2.29 -7.58 -3.05
C ALA A 31 2.26 -8.55 -4.23
N LYS A 32 1.41 -9.59 -4.16
CA LYS A 32 1.23 -10.54 -5.27
C LYS A 32 0.64 -9.94 -6.52
N LEU A 33 -0.24 -8.95 -6.40
CA LEU A 33 -0.75 -8.22 -7.57
C LEU A 33 0.33 -7.36 -8.23
N LEU A 34 1.25 -6.76 -7.47
CA LEU A 34 2.38 -6.03 -8.04
C LEU A 34 3.34 -6.96 -8.80
N GLU A 35 3.63 -8.14 -8.25
CA GLU A 35 4.39 -9.20 -8.96
C GLU A 35 3.68 -9.61 -10.26
N ALA A 36 2.36 -9.88 -10.19
CA ALA A 36 1.55 -10.29 -11.33
C ALA A 36 1.50 -9.23 -12.44
N ARG A 37 1.49 -7.93 -12.09
CA ARG A 37 1.52 -6.85 -13.10
C ARG A 37 2.80 -6.86 -13.94
N SER A 38 3.91 -7.32 -13.38
CA SER A 38 5.17 -7.46 -14.13
C SER A 38 5.12 -8.65 -15.09
N ALA A 39 4.46 -9.74 -14.69
CA ALA A 39 4.27 -10.93 -15.51
C ALA A 39 3.17 -10.77 -16.60
N TYR A 40 2.16 -9.93 -16.35
CA TYR A 40 1.01 -9.71 -17.24
C TYR A 40 0.77 -8.21 -17.52
N PRO A 41 1.71 -7.50 -18.16
CA PRO A 41 1.66 -6.03 -18.28
C PRO A 41 0.50 -5.49 -19.14
N GLY A 42 -0.01 -6.31 -20.07
CA GLY A 42 -1.13 -5.98 -20.94
C GLY A 42 -2.52 -6.22 -20.33
N ASP A 43 -2.59 -6.81 -19.13
CA ASP A 43 -3.85 -7.14 -18.50
C ASP A 43 -4.44 -5.95 -17.73
N LEU A 44 -5.37 -5.24 -18.36
CA LEU A 44 -6.05 -4.09 -17.74
C LEU A 44 -6.89 -4.48 -16.52
N SER A 45 -7.35 -5.72 -16.41
CA SER A 45 -8.17 -6.15 -15.27
C SER A 45 -7.35 -6.20 -13.97
N LEU A 46 -6.06 -6.56 -14.05
CA LEU A 46 -5.14 -6.50 -12.91
C LEU A 46 -5.03 -5.09 -12.33
N ARG A 47 -5.08 -4.04 -13.17
CA ARG A 47 -5.05 -2.66 -12.69
C ARG A 47 -6.25 -2.36 -11.80
N GLY A 48 -7.45 -2.76 -12.23
CA GLY A 48 -8.67 -2.58 -11.44
C GLY A 48 -8.59 -3.28 -10.08
N TYR A 49 -8.07 -4.51 -10.07
CA TYR A 49 -7.90 -5.27 -8.83
C TYR A 49 -6.87 -4.67 -7.87
N VAL A 50 -5.75 -4.15 -8.39
CA VAL A 50 -4.78 -3.42 -7.56
C VAL A 50 -5.45 -2.24 -6.87
N GLU A 51 -6.24 -1.44 -7.60
CA GLU A 51 -6.91 -0.28 -7.01
C GLU A 51 -8.00 -0.67 -6.00
N ILE A 52 -8.72 -1.77 -6.22
CA ILE A 52 -9.66 -2.31 -5.24
C ILE A 52 -8.93 -2.65 -3.92
N VAL A 53 -7.80 -3.37 -4.01
CA VAL A 53 -7.01 -3.77 -2.84
C VAL A 53 -6.38 -2.55 -2.15
N ARG A 54 -5.86 -1.57 -2.89
CA ARG A 54 -5.34 -0.31 -2.33
C ARG A 54 -6.43 0.47 -1.59
N ASN A 55 -7.64 0.52 -2.13
CA ASN A 55 -8.76 1.19 -1.49
C ASN A 55 -9.16 0.50 -0.19
N THR A 56 -9.14 -0.83 -0.13
CA THR A 56 -9.34 -1.57 1.13
C THR A 56 -8.30 -1.20 2.17
N ILE A 57 -7.01 -1.17 1.79
CA ILE A 57 -5.92 -0.75 2.69
C ILE A 57 -6.14 0.66 3.25
N VAL A 58 -6.48 1.62 2.39
CA VAL A 58 -6.73 3.00 2.79
C VAL A 58 -7.94 3.09 3.74
N ARG A 59 -9.01 2.35 3.45
CA ARG A 59 -10.18 2.29 4.33
C ARG A 59 -9.85 1.70 5.70
N ASP A 60 -9.10 0.61 5.73
CA ASP A 60 -8.69 -0.05 6.98
C ASP A 60 -7.83 0.88 7.85
N PHE A 61 -6.91 1.63 7.22
CA PHE A 61 -6.10 2.65 7.90
C PHE A 61 -6.96 3.78 8.49
N LEU A 62 -7.93 4.28 7.72
CA LEU A 62 -8.81 5.38 8.14
C LEU A 62 -9.93 4.96 9.10
N ALA A 63 -10.24 3.66 9.18
CA ALA A 63 -11.23 3.11 10.12
C ALA A 63 -10.80 3.22 11.59
N HIS A 64 -9.56 3.64 11.84
CA HIS A 64 -9.05 3.97 13.16
C HIS A 64 -9.94 5.01 13.88
N PRO A 65 -10.15 4.96 15.21
CA PRO A 65 -11.05 5.89 15.91
C PRO A 65 -10.77 7.37 15.66
N LYS A 66 -9.48 7.72 15.53
CA LYS A 66 -9.05 9.08 15.21
C LYS A 66 -8.99 9.36 13.71
N GLY A 67 -8.99 8.34 12.86
CA GLY A 67 -8.96 8.45 11.39
C GLY A 67 -8.02 9.55 10.89
N MET A 68 -8.61 10.54 10.22
CA MET A 68 -7.92 11.71 9.66
C MET A 68 -7.27 12.65 10.69
N GLN A 69 -7.69 12.58 11.95
CA GLN A 69 -7.14 13.34 13.08
C GLN A 69 -6.05 12.56 13.83
N ALA A 70 -5.75 11.32 13.43
CA ALA A 70 -4.69 10.56 14.05
C ALA A 70 -3.34 11.23 13.78
N VAL A 71 -2.44 11.19 14.77
CA VAL A 71 -1.12 11.83 14.71
C VAL A 71 -0.05 10.74 14.63
N PRO A 72 0.45 10.39 13.43
CA PRO A 72 1.47 9.37 13.29
C PRO A 72 2.77 9.77 13.97
N LYS A 73 3.52 8.77 14.45
CA LYS A 73 4.85 8.95 15.05
C LYS A 73 5.81 7.94 14.48
N LEU A 74 7.06 8.33 14.25
CA LEU A 74 8.12 7.38 13.92
C LEU A 74 8.25 6.36 15.05
N SER A 75 8.38 5.08 14.70
CA SER A 75 8.52 4.02 15.69
C SER A 75 9.95 3.99 16.25
N ALA A 76 10.13 3.41 17.44
CA ALA A 76 11.47 3.21 18.00
C ALA A 76 12.33 2.28 17.12
N GLU A 77 11.71 1.30 16.44
CA GLU A 77 12.38 0.39 15.51
C GLU A 77 12.93 1.16 14.29
N PHE A 78 12.12 2.06 13.74
CA PHE A 78 12.52 2.92 12.63
C PHE A 78 13.68 3.83 12.99
N MET A 79 13.59 4.48 14.15
CA MET A 79 14.62 5.40 14.63
C MET A 79 15.96 4.71 14.97
N SER A 80 15.92 3.44 15.38
CA SER A 80 17.11 2.67 15.75
C SER A 80 17.74 1.91 14.59
N ASN A 81 16.97 1.58 13.54
CA ASN A 81 17.43 0.75 12.41
C ASN A 81 16.91 1.28 11.07
N PHE A 82 17.06 2.58 10.82
CA PHE A 82 16.57 3.24 9.60
C PHE A 82 17.03 2.51 8.31
N ASP A 83 18.28 2.07 8.25
CA ASP A 83 18.88 1.42 7.07
C ASP A 83 18.20 0.10 6.67
N ARG A 84 17.40 -0.52 7.55
CA ARG A 84 16.65 -1.74 7.22
C ARG A 84 15.38 -1.46 6.42
N PHE A 85 14.93 -0.21 6.38
CA PHE A 85 13.74 0.20 5.67
C PHE A 85 14.13 0.62 4.24
N ASN A 86 13.74 -0.19 3.26
CA ASN A 86 13.95 0.14 1.85
C ASN A 86 12.88 1.12 1.36
N LEU A 87 12.98 2.38 1.79
CA LEU A 87 12.04 3.43 1.43
C LEU A 87 12.31 3.94 0.02
N ASN A 88 11.25 4.11 -0.77
CA ASN A 88 11.34 4.94 -1.97
C ASN A 88 11.32 6.44 -1.62
N ALA A 89 11.53 7.29 -2.62
CA ALA A 89 11.58 8.74 -2.41
C ALA A 89 10.29 9.33 -1.83
N GLN A 90 9.12 8.81 -2.18
CA GLN A 90 7.84 9.31 -1.66
C GLN A 90 7.63 8.92 -0.20
N GLU A 91 7.99 7.69 0.15
CA GLU A 91 7.98 7.18 1.52
C GLU A 91 8.95 7.95 2.41
N GLY A 92 10.19 8.15 1.96
CA GLY A 92 11.19 8.94 2.68
C GLY A 92 10.75 10.40 2.87
N TYR A 93 10.11 11.00 1.86
CA TYR A 93 9.56 12.34 1.98
C TYR A 93 8.47 12.41 3.06
N LEU A 94 7.49 11.48 3.04
CA LEU A 94 6.43 11.49 4.05
C LEU A 94 6.97 11.22 5.46
N VAL A 95 7.93 10.32 5.61
CA VAL A 95 8.64 10.11 6.89
C VAL A 95 9.27 11.41 7.38
N SER A 96 9.88 12.21 6.50
CA SER A 96 10.51 13.48 6.89
C SER A 96 9.53 14.53 7.42
N LEU A 97 8.24 14.41 7.10
CA LEU A 97 7.17 15.25 7.63
C LEU A 97 6.64 14.78 8.99
N ILE A 98 6.88 13.52 9.38
CA ILE A 98 6.31 12.94 10.60
C ILE A 98 7.16 13.33 11.82
N ASP A 99 6.71 14.37 12.51
CA ASP A 99 7.34 14.91 13.73
C ASP A 99 6.58 14.55 15.02
N GLY A 100 5.49 13.79 14.90
CA GLY A 100 4.60 13.43 16.01
C GLY A 100 3.64 14.54 16.46
N ARG A 101 3.48 15.61 15.69
CA ARG A 101 2.56 16.73 15.93
C ARG A 101 1.53 16.89 14.80
N LEU A 102 1.90 16.53 13.57
CA LEU A 102 1.02 16.60 12.42
C LEU A 102 0.03 15.42 12.39
N ASP A 103 -1.25 15.75 12.27
CA ASP A 103 -2.30 14.76 11.99
C ASP A 103 -2.28 14.34 10.51
N VAL A 104 -2.96 13.24 10.19
CA VAL A 104 -3.08 12.71 8.82
C VAL A 104 -3.63 13.77 7.85
N SER A 105 -4.56 14.61 8.29
CA SER A 105 -5.15 15.66 7.43
C SER A 105 -4.11 16.71 7.02
N LYS A 106 -3.27 17.16 7.97
CA LYS A 106 -2.17 18.07 7.70
C LYS A 106 -1.08 17.42 6.86
N LEU A 107 -0.77 16.14 7.09
CA LEU A 107 0.18 15.40 6.27
C LEU A 107 -0.30 15.32 4.82
N ILE A 108 -1.59 15.13 4.56
CA ILE A 108 -2.16 15.18 3.20
C ILE A 108 -2.03 16.57 2.58
N LEU A 109 -2.27 17.64 3.35
CA LEU A 109 -2.18 19.01 2.84
C LEU A 109 -0.74 19.40 2.47
N LEU A 110 0.24 18.93 3.24
CA LEU A 110 1.66 19.25 3.07
C LEU A 110 2.37 18.31 2.09
N SER A 111 1.82 17.12 1.87
CA SER A 111 2.31 16.16 0.89
C SER A 111 2.13 16.72 -0.53
N PRO A 112 3.16 16.64 -1.39
CA PRO A 112 3.03 16.99 -2.82
C PRO A 112 2.36 15.86 -3.63
N PHE A 113 2.02 14.73 -3.00
CA PHE A 113 1.41 13.58 -3.66
C PHE A 113 -0.11 13.68 -3.63
N ASP A 114 -0.79 12.89 -4.47
CA ASP A 114 -2.24 12.82 -4.40
C ASP A 114 -2.70 12.34 -3.00
N PRO A 115 -3.86 12.81 -2.50
CA PRO A 115 -4.32 12.47 -1.16
C PRO A 115 -4.45 10.97 -0.91
N PHE A 116 -4.93 10.23 -1.91
CA PHE A 116 -5.12 8.78 -1.80
C PHE A 116 -3.78 8.06 -1.63
N ASN A 117 -2.79 8.40 -2.46
CA ASN A 117 -1.46 7.84 -2.37
C ASN A 117 -0.74 8.23 -1.08
N THR A 118 -0.96 9.46 -0.59
CA THR A 118 -0.44 9.89 0.71
C THR A 118 -0.94 8.98 1.83
N VAL A 119 -2.26 8.75 1.90
CA VAL A 119 -2.84 7.86 2.92
C VAL A 119 -2.38 6.42 2.73
N PHE A 120 -2.29 5.95 1.49
CA PHE A 120 -1.78 4.62 1.18
C PHE A 120 -0.35 4.42 1.66
N ILE A 121 0.54 5.40 1.45
CA ILE A 121 1.92 5.34 1.94
C ILE A 121 1.95 5.34 3.47
N LEU A 122 1.14 6.17 4.14
CA LEU A 122 1.04 6.15 5.60
C LEU A 122 0.58 4.78 6.13
N ALA A 123 -0.40 4.17 5.47
CA ALA A 123 -0.85 2.81 5.79
C ALA A 123 0.27 1.78 5.61
N LYS A 124 1.05 1.89 4.53
CA LYS A 124 2.21 1.02 4.26
C LYS A 124 3.27 1.16 5.33
N LEU A 125 3.66 2.39 5.65
CA LEU A 125 4.63 2.69 6.71
C LEU A 125 4.17 2.15 8.06
N GLN A 126 2.87 2.17 8.36
CA GLN A 126 2.34 1.57 9.58
C GLN A 126 2.44 0.04 9.56
N ALA A 127 2.07 -0.59 8.44
CA ALA A 127 2.16 -2.05 8.28
C ALA A 127 3.60 -2.57 8.40
N GLU A 128 4.57 -1.80 7.90
CA GLU A 128 6.01 -2.06 7.99
C GLU A 128 6.60 -1.68 9.35
N ARG A 129 5.79 -1.15 10.28
CA ARG A 129 6.22 -0.67 11.61
C ARG A 129 7.21 0.49 11.56
N ALA A 130 7.32 1.20 10.43
CA ALA A 130 8.08 2.43 10.34
C ALA A 130 7.43 3.55 11.19
N ILE A 131 6.11 3.56 11.24
CA ILE A 131 5.33 4.50 12.04
C ILE A 131 4.32 3.78 12.94
N THR A 132 3.90 4.50 13.97
CA THR A 132 2.79 4.13 14.85
C THR A 132 1.71 5.18 14.76
N VAL A 133 0.46 4.75 14.82
CA VAL A 133 -0.71 5.64 14.87
C VAL A 133 -1.37 5.41 16.24
N PRO A 134 -1.40 6.41 17.14
CA PRO A 134 -1.90 6.22 18.50
C PRO A 134 -3.40 5.90 18.51
N GLN A 135 -3.76 4.77 19.13
CA GLN A 135 -5.14 4.35 19.39
C GLN A 135 -5.95 5.44 20.09
#